data_AF-A0A938P176-F1
#
_entry.id   AF-A0A938P176-F1
#
_cell.length_a   1.000
_cell.length_b   1.000
_cell.length_c   1.000
_cell.angle_alpha   90.00
_cell.angle_beta   90.00
_cell.angle_gamma   90.00
#
_symmetry.space_group_name_H-M   'P 1'
#
loop_
_entity.id
_entity.type
_entity.pdbx_description
1 polymer ?
#
loop_
_entity_poly.entity_id
_entity_poly.type
_entity_poly.pdbx_seq_one_letter_code
_entity_poly.pdbx_strand_id
1 'polypeptide(L)'
;MIQFNLIDEKWIPVKRRDGSEERIRPWEVTDRFDENPIVSLNAPRPDFNGALIQFLIGLVQTTFAPTDSVEWKQKLSISPSTDQLKTAFMTVHNFFELGGDGPQFMQDYDSLKQKSKPIEWLLLRLNY
;
A
#
# COMPACT_ATOMS: atom_id res chain seq x y z
N MET A 1 -5.58 21.00 6.01
CA MET A 1 -5.73 19.63 6.58
C MET A 1 -4.35 19.12 6.95
N ILE A 2 -4.21 18.05 7.75
CA ILE A 2 -2.90 17.45 7.99
C ILE A 2 -2.47 16.71 6.72
N GLN A 3 -1.21 16.90 6.30
CA GLN A 3 -0.62 16.18 5.18
C GLN A 3 -0.50 14.70 5.54
N PHE A 4 -0.97 13.80 4.66
CA PHE A 4 -0.85 12.35 4.88
C PHE A 4 -0.58 11.63 3.56
N ASN A 5 0.66 11.17 3.37
CA ASN A 5 1.06 10.47 2.14
C ASN A 5 1.13 8.95 2.36
N LEU A 6 0.44 8.18 1.52
CA LEU A 6 0.37 6.72 1.64
C LEU A 6 1.70 5.99 1.43
N ILE A 7 2.70 6.63 0.81
CA ILE A 7 4.05 6.08 0.63
C ILE A 7 4.92 6.29 1.89
N ASP A 8 4.74 7.38 2.61
CA ASP A 8 5.56 7.74 3.79
C ASP A 8 4.99 7.23 5.11
N GLU A 9 3.70 6.96 5.17
CA GLU A 9 3.02 6.65 6.42
C GLU A 9 2.98 5.15 6.73
N LYS A 10 3.08 4.80 8.01
CA LYS A 10 2.93 3.41 8.48
C LYS A 10 1.45 3.08 8.68
N TRP A 11 0.77 2.70 7.60
CA TRP A 11 -0.68 2.48 7.61
C TRP A 11 -1.12 1.05 7.26
N ILE A 12 -0.25 0.25 6.64
CA ILE A 12 -0.60 -1.12 6.19
C ILE A 12 -0.38 -2.10 7.35
N PRO A 13 -1.44 -2.71 7.90
CA PRO A 13 -1.30 -3.66 8.99
C PRO A 13 -0.76 -5.00 8.49
N VAL A 14 0.21 -5.57 9.20
CA VAL A 14 0.87 -6.83 8.86
C VAL A 14 1.07 -7.71 10.09
N LYS A 15 1.24 -9.01 9.85
CA LYS A 15 1.67 -9.98 10.84
C LYS A 15 2.98 -10.62 10.40
N ARG A 16 3.91 -10.75 11.34
CA ARG A 16 5.21 -11.39 11.11
C ARG A 16 5.22 -12.85 11.53
N ARG A 17 6.28 -13.56 11.12
CA ARG A 17 6.48 -14.98 11.42
C ARG A 17 6.48 -15.30 12.91
N ASP A 18 7.05 -14.42 13.74
CA ASP A 18 7.02 -14.55 15.21
C ASP A 18 5.65 -14.26 15.85
N GLY A 19 4.65 -13.88 15.04
CA GLY A 19 3.32 -13.53 15.48
C GLY A 19 3.12 -12.08 15.87
N SER A 20 4.17 -11.26 15.86
CA SER A 20 4.07 -9.82 16.11
C SER A 20 3.24 -9.13 15.02
N GLU A 21 2.52 -8.09 15.42
CA GLU A 21 1.66 -7.29 14.55
C GLU A 21 2.14 -5.84 14.58
N GLU A 22 2.24 -5.23 13.41
CA GLU A 22 2.61 -3.82 13.29
C GLU A 22 1.98 -3.20 12.05
N ARG A 23 2.23 -1.89 11.86
CA ARG A 23 1.96 -1.21 10.60
C ARG A 23 3.25 -0.85 9.91
N ILE A 24 3.25 -1.02 8.60
CA ILE A 24 4.38 -0.71 7.74
C ILE A 24 3.99 0.34 6.70
N ARG A 25 5.02 0.96 6.12
CA ARG A 25 4.92 1.69 4.86
C ARG A 25 4.90 0.69 3.69
N PRO A 26 4.40 1.07 2.51
CA PRO A 26 4.38 0.16 1.36
C PRO A 26 5.77 -0.41 1.01
N TRP A 27 6.83 0.39 1.09
CA TRP A 27 8.20 -0.02 0.75
C TRP A 27 8.90 -0.83 1.86
N GLU A 28 8.29 -1.00 3.02
CA GLU A 28 8.78 -1.84 4.13
C GLU A 28 8.29 -3.30 4.01
N VAL A 29 7.59 -3.68 2.92
CA VAL A 29 7.03 -5.04 2.76
C VAL A 29 8.09 -6.15 2.72
N THR A 30 9.33 -5.82 2.37
CA THR A 30 10.50 -6.74 2.41
C THR A 30 11.39 -6.52 3.63
N ASP A 31 10.97 -5.68 4.60
CA ASP A 31 11.73 -5.45 5.83
C ASP A 31 11.89 -6.74 6.65
N ARG A 32 13.13 -7.01 7.08
CA ARG A 32 13.51 -8.20 7.86
C ARG A 32 13.08 -9.53 7.23
N PHE A 33 13.09 -9.61 5.90
CA PHE A 33 12.64 -10.80 5.16
C PHE A 33 13.38 -12.08 5.58
N ASP A 34 14.69 -12.02 5.80
CA ASP A 34 15.48 -13.20 6.19
C ASP A 34 15.32 -13.59 7.67
N GLU A 35 15.04 -12.62 8.55
CA GLU A 35 15.03 -12.80 10.01
C GLU A 35 13.63 -13.03 10.58
N ASN A 36 12.67 -12.19 10.22
CA ASN A 36 11.30 -12.23 10.70
C ASN A 36 10.35 -11.65 9.63
N PRO A 37 10.11 -12.40 8.54
CA PRO A 37 9.36 -11.90 7.40
C PRO A 37 7.92 -11.60 7.78
N ILE A 38 7.34 -10.67 7.03
CA ILE A 38 5.88 -10.51 6.98
C ILE A 38 5.30 -11.76 6.32
N VAL A 39 4.35 -12.40 7.00
CA VAL A 39 3.71 -13.64 6.52
C VAL A 39 2.27 -13.41 6.04
N SER A 40 1.63 -12.33 6.49
CA SER A 40 0.32 -11.91 6.00
C SER A 40 0.06 -10.43 6.23
N LEU A 41 -0.81 -9.85 5.42
CA LEU A 41 -1.51 -8.62 5.80
C LEU A 41 -2.50 -8.92 6.93
N ASN A 42 -2.78 -7.92 7.75
CA ASN A 42 -3.61 -8.05 8.95
C ASN A 42 -4.73 -6.99 8.99
N ALA A 43 -5.39 -6.75 7.85
CA ALA A 43 -6.55 -5.87 7.82
C ALA A 43 -7.72 -6.49 8.61
N PRO A 44 -8.58 -5.67 9.24
CA PRO A 44 -9.69 -6.15 10.07
C PRO A 44 -10.78 -6.88 9.29
N ARG A 45 -10.78 -6.78 7.95
CA ARG A 45 -11.75 -7.45 7.08
C ARG A 45 -11.08 -8.13 5.89
N PRO A 46 -11.57 -9.30 5.43
CA PRO A 46 -10.98 -10.01 4.29
C PRO A 46 -10.98 -9.23 2.97
N ASP A 47 -12.03 -8.45 2.70
CA ASP A 47 -12.12 -7.60 1.51
C ASP A 47 -11.03 -6.51 1.50
N PHE A 48 -10.70 -5.97 2.67
CA PHE A 48 -9.59 -5.03 2.82
C PHE A 48 -8.22 -5.69 2.62
N ASN A 49 -8.03 -6.92 3.12
CA ASN A 49 -6.80 -7.66 2.83
C ASN A 49 -6.63 -7.87 1.32
N GLY A 50 -7.70 -8.27 0.62
CA GLY A 50 -7.68 -8.39 -0.84
C GLY A 50 -7.33 -7.08 -1.54
N ALA A 51 -7.97 -5.97 -1.14
CA ALA A 51 -7.70 -4.65 -1.70
C ALA A 51 -6.26 -4.18 -1.46
N LEU A 52 -5.70 -4.41 -0.26
CA LEU A 52 -4.31 -4.06 0.06
C LEU A 52 -3.30 -4.89 -0.74
N ILE A 53 -3.57 -6.19 -0.96
CA ILE A 53 -2.73 -7.03 -1.83
C ILE A 53 -2.71 -6.45 -3.25
N GLN A 54 -3.88 -6.12 -3.80
CA GLN A 54 -3.98 -5.55 -5.14
C GLN A 54 -3.31 -4.17 -5.24
N PHE A 55 -3.45 -3.33 -4.21
CA PHE A 55 -2.76 -2.05 -4.11
C PHE A 55 -1.23 -2.23 -4.17
N LEU A 56 -0.67 -3.13 -3.35
CA LEU A 56 0.78 -3.39 -3.32
C LEU A 56 1.28 -3.97 -4.65
N ILE A 57 0.54 -4.91 -5.24
CA ILE A 57 0.87 -5.47 -6.56
C ILE A 57 0.88 -4.36 -7.62
N GLY A 58 -0.17 -3.54 -7.68
CA GLY A 58 -0.27 -2.45 -8.65
C GLY A 58 0.85 -1.42 -8.50
N LEU A 59 1.23 -1.08 -7.27
CA LEU A 59 2.34 -0.17 -6.99
C LEU A 59 3.67 -0.73 -7.47
N VAL A 60 3.98 -2.00 -7.16
CA VAL A 60 5.20 -2.68 -7.62
C VAL A 60 5.22 -2.81 -9.15
N GLN A 61 4.11 -3.19 -9.77
CA GLN A 61 4.02 -3.32 -11.22
C GLN A 61 4.19 -1.98 -11.94
N THR A 62 3.73 -0.88 -11.33
CA THR A 62 3.82 0.45 -11.93
C THR A 62 5.21 1.05 -11.81
N THR A 63 5.92 0.79 -10.71
CA THR A 63 7.17 1.48 -10.36
C THR A 63 8.42 0.60 -10.43
N PHE A 64 8.26 -0.72 -10.40
CA PHE A 64 9.36 -1.68 -10.28
C PHE A 64 9.18 -2.92 -11.17
N ALA A 65 8.39 -2.81 -12.24
CA ALA A 65 8.24 -3.88 -13.23
C ALA A 65 9.61 -4.29 -13.82
N PRO A 66 9.84 -5.59 -14.03
CA PRO A 66 11.02 -6.04 -14.76
C PRO A 66 10.89 -5.71 -16.24
N THR A 67 12.01 -5.39 -16.89
CA THR A 67 12.10 -5.07 -18.30
C THR A 67 11.97 -6.31 -19.18
N ASP A 68 12.35 -7.48 -18.67
CA ASP A 68 12.31 -8.74 -19.39
C ASP A 68 12.19 -9.97 -18.47
N SER A 69 12.12 -11.15 -19.09
CA SER A 69 11.98 -12.43 -18.40
C SER A 69 13.20 -12.84 -17.57
N VAL A 70 14.39 -12.34 -17.89
CA VAL A 70 15.62 -12.64 -17.15
C VAL A 70 15.61 -11.83 -15.86
N GLU A 71 15.34 -10.52 -15.95
CA GLU A 71 15.20 -9.68 -14.76
C GLU A 71 14.03 -10.14 -13.88
N TRP A 72 12.91 -10.56 -14.47
CA TRP A 72 11.80 -11.14 -13.71
C TRP A 72 12.24 -12.35 -12.87
N LYS A 73 13.00 -13.29 -13.45
CA LYS A 73 13.52 -14.46 -12.72
C LYS A 73 14.48 -14.05 -11.61
N GLN A 74 15.32 -13.04 -11.85
CA GLN A 74 16.24 -12.53 -10.83
C GLN A 74 15.47 -11.92 -9.65
N LYS A 75 14.51 -11.03 -9.91
CA LYS A 75 13.66 -10.40 -8.88
C LYS A 75 12.77 -11.39 -8.13
N LEU A 76 12.36 -12.47 -8.78
CA LEU A 76 11.65 -13.56 -8.12
C LEU A 76 12.56 -14.31 -7.13
N SER A 77 13.83 -14.48 -7.49
CA SER A 77 14.80 -15.24 -6.67
C SER A 77 15.40 -14.40 -5.55
N ILE A 78 15.57 -13.10 -5.78
CA ILE A 78 16.18 -12.15 -4.86
C ILE A 78 15.17 -11.04 -4.61
N SER A 79 14.59 -11.05 -3.42
CA SER A 79 13.67 -9.99 -3.01
C SER A 79 14.36 -8.62 -3.04
N PRO A 80 13.68 -7.56 -3.49
CA PRO A 80 14.25 -6.22 -3.50
C PRO A 80 14.46 -5.72 -2.07
N SER A 81 15.51 -4.94 -1.88
CA SER A 81 15.72 -4.24 -0.60
C SER A 81 14.65 -3.18 -0.38
N THR A 82 14.42 -2.82 0.88
CA THR A 82 13.51 -1.74 1.26
C THR A 82 13.91 -0.41 0.61
N ASP A 83 15.20 -0.13 0.46
CA ASP A 83 15.71 1.07 -0.22
C ASP A 83 15.42 1.07 -1.73
N GLN A 84 15.50 -0.09 -2.39
CA GLN A 84 15.13 -0.22 -3.80
C GLN A 84 13.64 0.05 -4.00
N LEU A 85 12.79 -0.53 -3.14
CA LEU A 85 11.35 -0.29 -3.18
C LEU A 85 11.01 1.16 -2.87
N LYS A 86 11.65 1.76 -1.85
CA LYS A 86 11.44 3.17 -1.50
C LYS A 86 11.81 4.06 -2.68
N THR A 87 12.98 3.86 -3.28
CA THR A 87 13.42 4.64 -4.45
C THR A 87 12.43 4.52 -5.61
N ALA A 88 11.95 3.32 -5.91
CA ALA A 88 10.96 3.09 -6.95
C ALA A 88 9.63 3.80 -6.65
N PHE A 89 9.12 3.68 -5.41
CA PHE A 89 7.81 4.22 -5.03
C PHE A 89 7.82 5.75 -4.95
N MET A 90 8.97 6.38 -4.67
CA MET A 90 9.10 7.83 -4.68
C MET A 90 8.85 8.46 -6.06
N THR A 91 8.99 7.69 -7.15
CA THR A 91 8.70 8.18 -8.50
C THR A 91 7.24 8.58 -8.71
N VAL A 92 6.33 8.05 -7.89
CA VAL A 92 4.89 8.35 -7.93
C VAL A 92 4.39 9.06 -6.67
N HIS A 93 5.29 9.50 -5.78
CA HIS A 93 4.97 10.05 -4.46
C HIS A 93 3.88 11.14 -4.48
N ASN A 94 3.98 12.09 -5.42
CA ASN A 94 3.05 13.21 -5.56
C ASN A 94 1.59 12.80 -5.86
N PHE A 95 1.34 11.54 -6.24
CA PHE A 95 0.00 11.04 -6.52
C PHE A 95 -0.65 10.35 -5.33
N PHE A 96 0.07 10.16 -4.21
CA PHE A 96 -0.34 9.35 -3.07
C PHE A 96 -0.70 10.16 -1.81
N GLU A 97 -0.91 11.46 -1.96
CA GLU A 97 -1.44 12.30 -0.89
C GLU A 97 -2.89 11.94 -0.60
N LEU A 98 -3.20 11.36 0.56
CA LEU A 98 -4.58 11.08 0.97
C LEU A 98 -5.26 12.30 1.57
N GLY A 99 -4.50 13.15 2.24
CA GLY A 99 -4.98 14.37 2.88
C GLY A 99 -3.97 15.50 2.75
N GLY A 100 -4.47 16.73 2.75
CA GLY A 100 -3.67 17.92 2.45
C GLY A 100 -4.35 18.78 1.40
N ASP A 101 -3.63 19.76 0.88
CA ASP A 101 -4.13 20.62 -0.19
C ASP A 101 -3.82 20.00 -1.57
N GLY A 102 -4.68 20.26 -2.55
CA GLY A 102 -4.48 19.79 -3.93
C GLY A 102 -5.08 18.40 -4.24
N PRO A 103 -4.60 17.74 -5.31
CA PRO A 103 -4.98 16.38 -5.70
C PRO A 103 -4.87 15.38 -4.55
N GLN A 104 -5.89 14.54 -4.35
CA GLN A 104 -5.85 13.49 -3.33
C GLN A 104 -6.05 12.10 -3.93
N PHE A 105 -5.33 11.11 -3.39
CA PHE A 105 -5.29 9.74 -3.87
C PHE A 105 -6.70 9.13 -3.92
N MET A 106 -7.11 8.71 -5.12
CA MET A 106 -8.41 8.11 -5.41
C MET A 106 -9.62 8.93 -4.93
N GLN A 107 -9.48 10.26 -4.86
CA GLN A 107 -10.57 11.18 -4.59
C GLN A 107 -10.85 12.06 -5.82
N ASP A 108 -12.08 12.53 -5.94
CA ASP A 108 -12.47 13.42 -7.03
C ASP A 108 -11.82 14.81 -6.86
N TYR A 109 -11.41 15.42 -7.97
CA TYR A 109 -10.88 16.77 -8.01
C TYR A 109 -11.97 17.82 -7.82
N ASP A 110 -13.16 17.53 -8.35
CA ASP A 110 -14.27 18.44 -8.33
C ASP A 110 -15.00 18.38 -6.99
N SER A 111 -15.46 19.54 -6.54
CA SER A 111 -16.34 19.60 -5.38
C SER A 111 -17.61 18.80 -5.66
N LEU A 112 -17.86 17.75 -4.88
CA LEU A 112 -19.11 17.02 -4.95
C LEU A 112 -20.26 17.94 -4.52
N LYS A 113 -21.23 18.17 -5.42
CA LYS A 113 -22.44 19.00 -5.13
C LYS A 113 -23.41 18.34 -4.14
N GLN A 114 -23.03 17.21 -3.54
CA GLN A 114 -23.86 16.42 -2.66
C GLN A 114 -23.54 16.73 -1.19
N LYS A 115 -24.52 16.53 -0.31
CA LYS A 115 -24.28 16.60 1.14
C LYS A 115 -23.32 15.50 1.56
N SER A 116 -22.38 15.84 2.46
CA SER A 116 -21.49 14.87 3.08
C SER A 116 -22.29 13.69 3.62
N LYS A 117 -21.82 12.49 3.30
CA LYS A 117 -22.34 11.25 3.88
C LYS A 117 -21.40 10.79 5.00
N PRO A 118 -21.91 10.01 5.95
CA PRO A 118 -21.06 9.36 6.93
C PRO A 118 -20.05 8.40 6.29
N ILE A 119 -18.86 8.26 6.88
CA ILE A 119 -17.75 7.49 6.33
C ILE A 119 -18.07 6.00 6.15
N GLU A 120 -18.99 5.46 6.96
CA GLU A 120 -19.44 4.07 6.86
C GLU A 120 -20.10 3.73 5.53
N TRP A 121 -20.49 4.73 4.74
CA TRP A 121 -21.00 4.52 3.38
C TRP A 121 -19.91 4.06 2.39
N LEU A 122 -18.64 4.24 2.71
CA LEU A 122 -17.53 3.66 1.94
C LEU A 122 -17.33 2.18 2.23
N LEU A 123 -17.97 1.65 3.27
CA LEU A 123 -17.85 0.25 3.66
C LEU A 123 -18.88 -0.59 2.90
N LEU A 124 -18.44 -1.72 2.35
CA LEU A 124 -19.38 -2.76 1.95
C LEU A 124 -20.14 -3.24 3.20
N ARG A 125 -21.47 -3.14 3.16
CA ARG A 125 -22.33 -3.78 4.17
C ARG A 125 -22.37 -5.26 3.85
N LEU A 126 -21.76 -6.07 4.72
CA LEU A 126 -22.01 -7.50 4.73
C LEU A 126 -23.34 -7.69 5.46
N ASN A 127 -24.41 -7.98 4.72
CA ASN A 127 -25.68 -8.39 5.31
C ASN A 127 -25.48 -9.80 5.85
N TYR A 128 -25.46 -9.95 7.17
CA TYR A 128 -25.61 -11.24 7.85
C TYR A 128 -27.04 -11.39 8.34
#